data_AF-A0A660LZX1-F1
#
_entry.id   AF-A0A660LZX1-F1
#
_cell.length_a   1.000
_cell.length_b   1.000
_cell.length_c   1.000
_cell.angle_alpha   90.00
_cell.angle_beta   90.00
_cell.angle_gamma   90.00
#
_symmetry.space_group_name_H-M   'P 1'
#
loop_
_entity.id
_entity.type
_entity.pdbx_description
1 polymer ?
#
loop_
_entity_poly.entity_id
_entity_poly.type
_entity_poly.pdbx_seq_one_letter_code
_entity_poly.pdbx_strand_id
1 'polypeptide(L)'
;WDLDDDTYTHLWNVAKRLAKHIERLKIRPRVASVVMGYGVPHAHIHLIPIGSEAELKQPQDTESPVDHDALAAMAEKLRTNA
;
A
#
# COMPACT_ATOMS: atom_id res chain seq x y z
N TRP A 1 -13.65 -12.86 4.39
CA TRP A 1 -14.73 -11.89 4.68
C TRP A 1 -15.10 -12.02 6.14
N ASP A 2 -14.08 -12.04 6.98
CA ASP A 2 -14.15 -12.59 8.34
C ASP A 2 -14.05 -11.48 9.39
N LEU A 3 -13.86 -10.25 8.93
CA LEU A 3 -13.94 -9.05 9.75
C LEU A 3 -15.40 -8.67 9.94
N ASP A 4 -15.76 -8.24 11.15
CA ASP A 4 -17.02 -7.57 11.39
C ASP A 4 -17.08 -6.23 10.64
N ASP A 5 -18.30 -5.71 10.46
CA ASP A 5 -18.56 -4.52 9.65
C ASP A 5 -17.84 -3.27 10.16
N ASP A 6 -17.69 -3.11 11.48
CA ASP A 6 -17.01 -1.97 12.09
C ASP A 6 -15.51 -2.04 11.82
N THR A 7 -14.90 -3.20 12.03
CA THR A 7 -13.48 -3.43 11.75
C THR A 7 -13.17 -3.29 10.26
N TYR A 8 -14.00 -3.88 9.38
CA TYR A 8 -13.85 -3.77 7.93
C TYR A 8 -13.92 -2.29 7.48
N THR A 9 -14.92 -1.57 7.97
CA THR A 9 -15.11 -0.15 7.67
C THR A 9 -13.94 0.70 8.18
N HIS A 10 -13.48 0.44 9.40
CA HIS A 10 -12.34 1.14 9.96
C HIS A 10 -11.07 0.93 9.13
N LEU A 11 -10.79 -0.31 8.73
CA LEU A 11 -9.63 -0.66 7.90
C LEU A 11 -9.63 0.12 6.57
N TRP A 12 -10.77 0.18 5.88
CA TRP A 12 -10.90 0.95 4.64
C TRP A 12 -10.80 2.48 4.85
N ASN A 13 -11.30 2.99 5.98
CA ASN A 13 -11.15 4.41 6.32
C ASN A 13 -9.67 4.78 6.53
N VAL A 14 -8.90 3.92 7.21
CA VAL A 14 -7.45 4.09 7.37
C VAL A 14 -6.75 4.01 6.01
N ALA A 15 -7.04 2.97 5.20
CA ALA A 15 -6.46 2.81 3.88
C ALA A 15 -6.72 4.02 2.96
N LYS A 16 -7.95 4.55 2.96
CA LYS A 16 -8.33 5.77 2.22
C LYS A 16 -7.51 6.99 2.66
N ARG A 17 -7.31 7.19 3.97
CA ARG A 17 -6.51 8.31 4.50
C ARG A 17 -5.06 8.20 4.05
N LEU A 18 -4.47 7.01 4.16
CA LEU A 18 -3.09 6.74 3.75
C LEU A 18 -2.91 6.87 2.23
N ALA A 19 -3.81 6.31 1.42
CA ALA A 19 -3.75 6.42 -0.03
C ALA A 19 -3.75 7.88 -0.49
N LYS A 20 -4.65 8.71 0.08
CA LYS A 20 -4.66 10.15 -0.20
C LYS A 20 -3.37 10.85 0.23
N HIS A 21 -2.74 10.43 1.33
CA HIS A 21 -1.46 10.98 1.76
C HIS A 21 -0.35 10.61 0.77
N ILE A 22 -0.27 9.35 0.38
CA ILE A 22 0.68 8.84 -0.62
C ILE A 22 0.52 9.57 -1.96
N GLU A 23 -0.71 9.78 -2.43
CA GLU A 23 -0.98 10.54 -3.67
C GLU A 23 -0.47 11.99 -3.59
N ARG A 24 -0.55 12.64 -2.42
CA ARG A 24 -0.03 14.01 -2.23
C ARG A 24 1.48 14.09 -2.32
N LEU A 25 2.21 13.00 -2.03
CA LEU A 25 3.65 12.93 -2.22
C LEU A 25 4.05 12.89 -3.71
N LYS A 26 3.08 12.72 -4.62
CA LYS A 26 3.28 12.78 -6.09
C LYS A 26 4.36 11.81 -6.61
N ILE A 27 4.60 10.71 -5.90
CA ILE A 27 5.59 9.68 -6.27
C ILE A 27 5.17 9.00 -7.59
N ARG A 28 3.85 8.72 -7.72
CA ARG A 28 3.23 8.19 -8.94
C ARG A 28 1.86 8.86 -9.17
N PRO A 29 1.32 8.82 -10.41
CA PRO A 29 0.03 9.42 -10.75
C PRO A 29 -1.18 8.93 -9.94
N ARG A 30 -1.20 7.66 -9.52
CA ARG A 30 -2.32 7.06 -8.78
C ARG A 30 -1.83 6.09 -7.70
N VAL A 31 -2.70 5.77 -6.75
CA VAL A 31 -2.48 4.68 -5.78
C VAL A 31 -3.56 3.60 -5.98
N ALA A 32 -3.12 2.38 -6.29
CA ALA A 32 -3.98 1.21 -6.36
C ALA A 32 -4.23 0.64 -4.95
N SER A 33 -5.46 0.19 -4.70
CA SER A 33 -5.81 -0.61 -3.53
C SER A 33 -6.06 -2.05 -3.96
N VAL A 34 -5.36 -3.00 -3.37
CA VAL A 34 -5.44 -4.42 -3.72
C VAL A 34 -5.66 -5.26 -2.47
N VAL A 35 -6.61 -6.20 -2.55
CA VAL A 35 -6.88 -7.20 -1.51
C VAL A 35 -6.71 -8.58 -2.13
N MET A 36 -5.77 -9.37 -1.62
CA MET A 36 -5.46 -10.71 -2.11
C MET A 36 -5.46 -11.70 -0.93
N GLY A 37 -6.04 -12.87 -1.14
CA GLY A 37 -6.12 -13.92 -0.12
C GLY A 37 -4.97 -14.93 -0.12
N TYR A 38 -3.98 -14.75 -0.99
CA TYR A 38 -2.81 -15.64 -1.09
C TYR A 38 -1.63 -15.08 -0.27
N GLY A 39 -0.77 -15.96 0.25
CA GLY A 39 0.41 -15.58 1.02
C GLY A 39 0.21 -15.75 2.53
N VAL A 40 -0.09 -14.67 3.25
CA VAL A 40 -0.13 -14.66 4.72
C VAL A 40 -1.58 -14.67 5.22
N PRO A 41 -1.96 -15.52 6.20
CA PRO A 41 -3.35 -15.71 6.62
C PRO A 41 -3.84 -14.61 7.59
N HIS A 42 -3.79 -13.34 7.17
CA HIS A 42 -4.43 -12.23 7.87
C HIS A 42 -4.95 -11.20 6.87
N ALA A 43 -6.00 -10.46 7.26
CA ALA A 43 -6.56 -9.41 6.42
C ALA A 43 -5.59 -8.22 6.31
N HIS A 44 -5.27 -7.83 5.09
CA HIS A 44 -4.45 -6.66 4.78
C HIS A 44 -4.89 -6.03 3.46
N ILE A 45 -4.63 -4.73 3.32
CA ILE A 45 -4.87 -3.97 2.08
C ILE A 45 -3.51 -3.46 1.59
N HIS A 46 -3.14 -3.80 0.36
CA HIS A 46 -1.98 -3.21 -0.29
C HIS A 46 -2.36 -1.84 -0.86
N LEU A 47 -1.55 -0.82 -0.57
CA LEU A 47 -1.60 0.48 -1.23
C LEU A 47 -0.35 0.66 -2.08
N ILE A 48 -0.51 0.69 -3.40
CA ILE A 48 0.62 0.64 -4.34
C ILE A 48 0.59 1.90 -5.22
N PRO A 49 1.57 2.81 -5.11
CA PRO A 49 1.74 3.89 -6.08
C PRO A 49 2.03 3.30 -7.47
N ILE A 50 1.23 3.64 -8.47
CA ILE A 50 1.35 3.12 -9.85
C ILE A 50 1.31 4.25 -10.87
N GLY A 51 2.05 4.08 -11.98
CA GLY A 51 1.96 4.99 -13.14
C GLY A 51 1.20 4.43 -14.31
N SER A 52 0.91 3.13 -14.31
CA SER A 52 0.09 2.46 -15.31
C SER A 52 -0.59 1.23 -14.71
N GLU A 53 -1.68 0.79 -15.31
CA GLU A 53 -2.36 -0.45 -14.91
C GLU A 53 -1.49 -1.70 -15.13
N ALA A 54 -0.53 -1.63 -16.07
CA ALA A 54 0.36 -2.75 -16.38
C ALA A 54 1.27 -3.12 -15.20
N GLU A 55 1.63 -2.17 -14.35
CA GLU A 55 2.47 -2.39 -13.16
C GLU A 55 1.83 -3.38 -12.17
N LEU A 56 0.48 -3.44 -12.09
CA LEU A 56 -0.20 -4.41 -11.23
C LEU A 56 -0.15 -5.86 -11.74
N LYS A 57 0.24 -6.05 -13.00
CA LYS A 57 0.34 -7.38 -13.63
C LYS A 57 1.77 -7.93 -13.60
N GLN A 58 2.74 -7.13 -13.17
CA GLN A 58 4.12 -7.56 -13.10
C GLN A 58 4.36 -8.44 -11.86
N PRO A 59 5.15 -9.53 -11.98
CA PRO A 59 5.55 -10.30 -10.82
C PRO A 59 6.38 -9.43 -9.89
N GLN A 60 6.24 -9.66 -8.58
CA GLN A 60 7.08 -9.00 -7.59
C GLN A 60 8.55 -9.40 -7.80
N ASP A 61 9.44 -8.42 -7.74
CA ASP A 61 10.87 -8.67 -7.69
C ASP A 61 11.25 -9.16 -6.28
N THR A 62 11.78 -10.38 -6.20
CA THR A 62 12.25 -11.02 -4.97
C THR A 62 13.76 -11.26 -4.95
N GLU A 63 14.45 -10.92 -6.03
CA GLU A 63 15.87 -11.25 -6.22
C GLU A 63 16.77 -10.03 -6.06
N SER A 64 16.26 -8.83 -6.39
CA SER A 64 17.05 -7.61 -6.25
C SER A 64 17.41 -7.33 -4.78
N PRO A 65 18.65 -6.87 -4.51
CA PRO A 65 19.06 -6.50 -3.17
C PRO A 65 18.20 -5.33 -2.65
N VAL A 66 17.78 -5.43 -1.39
CA VAL A 66 16.97 -4.41 -0.74
C VAL A 66 17.87 -3.25 -0.29
N ASP A 67 17.54 -2.04 -0.74
CA ASP A 67 18.16 -0.81 -0.25
C ASP A 67 17.43 -0.33 1.02
N HIS A 68 18.01 -0.67 2.18
CA HIS A 68 17.44 -0.32 3.48
C HIS A 68 17.45 1.20 3.77
N ASP A 69 18.43 1.94 3.25
CA ASP A 69 18.52 3.38 3.46
C ASP A 69 17.45 4.11 2.65
N ALA A 70 17.21 3.67 1.41
CA ALA A 70 16.10 4.17 0.59
C ALA A 70 14.73 3.87 1.22
N LEU A 71 14.55 2.68 1.82
CA LEU A 71 13.32 2.34 2.55
C LEU A 71 13.12 3.23 3.78
N ALA A 72 14.16 3.47 4.58
CA ALA A 72 14.10 4.35 5.74
C ALA A 72 13.73 5.80 5.33
N ALA A 73 14.37 6.32 4.28
CA ALA A 73 14.05 7.64 3.75
C ALA A 73 12.62 7.73 3.23
N MET A 74 12.08 6.66 2.62
CA MET A 74 10.68 6.61 2.20
C MET A 74 9.72 6.57 3.40
N ALA A 75 10.04 5.80 4.44
CA ALA A 75 9.25 5.74 5.65
C ALA A 75 9.09 7.11 6.31
N GLU A 76 10.17 7.92 6.38
CA GLU A 76 10.07 9.30 6.90
C GLU A 76 9.17 10.19 6.05
N LYS A 77 9.16 10.03 4.72
CA LYS A 77 8.25 10.78 3.83
C LYS A 77 6.79 10.39 4.02
N LEU A 78 6.54 9.12 4.33
CA LEU A 78 5.20 8.56 4.54
C LEU A 78 4.67 8.81 5.95
N ARG A 79 5.52 9.27 6.88
CA ARG A 79 5.16 9.46 8.28
C ARG A 79 4.07 10.53 8.39
N THR A 80 2.89 10.13 8.86
CA THR A 80 1.78 11.04 9.14
C THR A 80 1.70 11.35 10.63
N ASN A 81 1.52 12.62 10.99
CA ASN A 81 1.22 13.06 12.36
C ASN A 81 -0.27 12.82 12.69
N ALA A 82 -0.74 11.59 12.50
CA ALA A 82 -2.10 11.20 12.81
C ALA A 82 -2.39 11.30 14.31
#